data_AF-A0ABD0UDM4-F1
#
_entry.id   AF-A0ABD0UDM4-F1
#
_cell.length_a   1.000
_cell.length_b   1.000
_cell.length_c   1.000
_cell.angle_alpha   90.00
_cell.angle_beta   90.00
_cell.angle_gamma   90.00
#
_symmetry.space_group_name_H-M   'P 1'
#
loop_
_entity.id
_entity.type
_entity.pdbx_description
1 polymer ?
#
loop_
_entity_poly.entity_id
_entity_poly.type
_entity_poly.pdbx_seq_one_letter_code
_entity_poly.pdbx_strand_id
1 'polypeptide(L)'
;MGEGLPLLAACEPSGSRKKGGSVLASAHGRGDREQRVAARATEILEQESRTKAETCPLSTKSQSFNFGTRLLARKRSTSSLPNRRRSSLVPYHPVAVASNGPQSLHRRKIPATNPPRTLPSARTRPADDLVLPFWQQNWFLLLLFLMALSLFVLAIFLYFSLQLEEGAPIPTSAVASEGVAISYGTVLKLMHERTKFRLHSHEVPYGSGSGQQSVTGFPNVDDSNSYWIVRPIPDSSSKQGDAIPHGTIIRLQHMRTQKWLHSHLHASPISGNLEVSCFGGDGQSDTGDLWRLEIEGNGKIWKQDQRIRLKHVDTLGYLHSHDKKYTRIAGGQQEVCGIREKKPDNIWLAAEGVYLPVHGS
;
A
#
# COMPACT_ATOMS: atom_id res chain seq x y z
N MET A 1 -54.88 23.85 -12.45
CA MET A 1 -55.91 24.76 -11.91
C MET A 1 -57.21 23.99 -11.93
N GLY A 2 -57.84 23.81 -10.76
CA GLY A 2 -59.18 23.24 -10.59
C GLY A 2 -59.80 23.91 -9.35
N GLU A 3 -61.08 24.29 -9.35
CA GLU A 3 -62.26 23.43 -9.20
C GLU A 3 -62.64 23.26 -7.70
N GLY A 4 -63.92 23.44 -7.33
CA GLY A 4 -64.44 22.98 -6.02
C GLY A 4 -64.61 23.99 -4.87
N LEU A 5 -65.44 25.03 -5.06
CA LEU A 5 -66.32 25.57 -3.99
C LEU A 5 -67.59 24.66 -3.87
N PRO A 6 -68.55 24.79 -2.90
CA PRO A 6 -68.75 25.84 -1.89
C PRO A 6 -69.23 25.41 -0.46
N LEU A 7 -69.32 26.41 0.45
CA LEU A 7 -70.35 26.68 1.50
C LEU A 7 -70.88 25.64 2.54
N LEU A 8 -70.94 26.14 3.79
CA LEU A 8 -72.12 26.33 4.68
C LEU A 8 -72.33 25.55 6.00
N ALA A 9 -72.90 26.33 6.94
CA ALA A 9 -73.79 26.00 8.06
C ALA A 9 -73.21 25.29 9.32
N ALA A 10 -73.52 25.88 10.47
CA ALA A 10 -73.35 25.28 11.80
C ALA A 10 -74.71 24.84 12.36
N CYS A 11 -74.71 23.90 13.31
CA CYS A 11 -75.88 23.60 14.14
C CYS A 11 -75.46 23.12 15.55
N GLU A 12 -75.86 23.88 16.56
CA GLU A 12 -75.95 23.47 17.98
C GLU A 12 -77.35 22.82 18.23
N PRO A 13 -77.79 22.41 19.46
CA PRO A 13 -77.16 22.46 20.79
C PRO A 13 -77.25 21.15 21.64
N SER A 14 -76.50 21.09 22.76
CA SER A 14 -76.98 20.65 24.12
C SER A 14 -75.82 20.39 25.12
N GLY A 15 -75.96 20.57 26.45
CA GLY A 15 -77.14 21.14 27.13
C GLY A 15 -77.29 21.03 28.68
N SER A 16 -76.27 20.89 29.54
CA SER A 16 -76.42 21.05 31.02
C SER A 16 -75.08 21.30 31.75
N ARG A 17 -74.89 22.30 32.66
CA ARG A 17 -75.48 22.61 34.00
C ARG A 17 -75.09 21.58 35.09
N LYS A 18 -74.36 21.88 36.18
CA LYS A 18 -74.00 23.12 36.95
C LYS A 18 -72.51 22.96 37.43
N LYS A 19 -71.77 23.83 38.16
CA LYS A 19 -71.89 25.08 38.98
C LYS A 19 -70.45 25.71 38.98
N GLY A 20 -70.04 26.87 39.52
CA GLY A 20 -70.63 27.96 40.31
C GLY A 20 -70.31 27.90 41.83
N GLY A 21 -69.37 28.68 42.42
CA GLY A 21 -68.46 29.72 41.89
C GLY A 21 -67.94 30.67 43.00
N SER A 22 -67.05 31.64 42.66
CA SER A 22 -66.67 32.86 43.44
C SER A 22 -65.93 32.70 44.80
N VAL A 23 -64.92 33.50 45.22
CA VAL A 23 -64.13 34.62 44.63
C VAL A 23 -62.70 34.64 45.25
N LEU A 24 -61.83 35.53 44.74
CA LEU A 24 -60.71 36.23 45.42
C LEU A 24 -59.37 35.51 45.72
N ALA A 25 -58.40 35.82 44.84
CA ALA A 25 -57.02 36.27 45.11
C ALA A 25 -56.14 35.61 46.20
N SER A 26 -54.99 35.07 45.76
CA SER A 26 -53.69 35.69 46.07
C SER A 26 -52.62 35.26 45.07
N ALA A 27 -51.67 36.14 44.75
CA ALA A 27 -50.56 35.88 43.83
C ALA A 27 -49.22 35.84 44.58
N HIS A 28 -48.85 34.69 45.14
CA HIS A 28 -47.52 34.35 45.64
C HIS A 28 -47.31 32.83 45.50
N GLY A 29 -46.13 32.39 45.03
CA GLY A 29 -45.82 30.94 44.92
C GLY A 29 -45.13 30.45 43.63
N ARG A 30 -44.50 31.31 42.81
CA ARG A 30 -43.75 30.87 41.61
C ARG A 30 -42.25 31.20 41.56
N GLY A 31 -41.68 31.88 42.56
CA GLY A 31 -40.22 32.13 42.64
C GLY A 31 -39.42 31.05 43.40
N ASP A 32 -40.06 30.39 44.36
CA ASP A 32 -39.42 29.59 45.41
C ASP A 32 -38.75 28.27 44.92
N ARG A 33 -39.04 27.85 43.69
CA ARG A 33 -38.58 26.56 43.15
C ARG A 33 -37.34 26.65 42.26
N GLU A 34 -37.08 27.81 41.64
CA GLU A 34 -35.90 28.00 40.78
C GLU A 34 -34.68 28.43 41.61
N GLN A 35 -34.87 29.30 42.61
CA GLN A 35 -33.79 29.71 43.52
C GLN A 35 -33.17 28.53 44.30
N ARG A 36 -33.98 27.52 44.66
CA ARG A 36 -33.50 26.31 45.36
C ARG A 36 -32.70 25.34 44.48
N VAL A 37 -32.79 25.47 43.15
CA VAL A 37 -31.94 24.71 42.22
C VAL A 37 -30.62 25.45 42.00
N ALA A 38 -30.65 26.77 41.83
CA ALA A 38 -29.46 27.60 41.68
C ALA A 38 -28.51 27.52 42.91
N ALA A 39 -29.06 27.61 44.13
CA ALA A 39 -28.26 27.51 45.36
C ALA A 39 -27.54 26.16 45.51
N ARG A 40 -28.14 25.07 45.04
CA ARG A 40 -27.54 23.73 45.15
C ARG A 40 -26.45 23.46 44.12
N ALA A 41 -26.41 24.21 43.02
CA ALA A 41 -25.33 24.14 42.04
C ALA A 41 -24.05 24.85 42.53
N THR A 42 -24.19 25.89 43.35
CA THR A 42 -23.04 26.65 43.90
C THR A 42 -22.32 25.91 45.02
N GLU A 43 -23.03 25.21 45.91
CA GLU A 43 -22.38 24.37 46.96
C GLU A 43 -21.49 23.26 46.40
N ILE A 44 -21.89 22.65 45.27
CA ILE A 44 -21.14 21.53 44.65
C ILE A 44 -19.80 22.02 44.07
N LEU A 45 -19.80 23.18 43.41
CA LEU A 45 -18.58 23.77 42.83
C LEU A 45 -17.60 24.27 43.89
N GLU A 46 -18.07 24.68 45.07
CA GLU A 46 -17.16 25.08 46.16
C GLU A 46 -16.45 23.87 46.79
N GLN A 47 -17.09 22.70 46.86
CA GLN A 47 -16.46 21.49 47.41
C GLN A 47 -15.35 20.91 46.51
N GLU A 48 -15.49 20.95 45.18
CA GLU A 48 -14.42 20.50 44.25
C GLU A 48 -13.19 21.42 44.25
N SER A 49 -13.32 22.66 44.73
CA SER A 49 -12.19 23.59 44.86
C SER A 49 -11.28 23.25 46.06
N ARG A 50 -11.86 22.71 47.14
CA ARG A 50 -11.14 22.46 48.40
C ARG A 50 -10.40 21.12 48.42
N THR A 51 -10.78 20.15 47.59
CA THR A 51 -10.13 18.83 47.49
C THR A 51 -8.84 18.80 46.66
N LYS A 52 -8.43 19.93 46.06
CA LYS A 52 -7.17 20.06 45.29
C LYS A 52 -6.06 20.81 46.04
N ALA A 53 -6.27 21.15 47.31
CA ALA A 53 -5.39 22.03 48.07
C ALA A 53 -4.51 21.33 49.15
N GLU A 54 -4.45 19.99 49.18
CA GLU A 54 -3.80 19.27 50.29
C GLU A 54 -3.01 18.01 49.87
N THR A 55 -2.06 18.14 48.94
CA THR A 55 -0.99 17.12 48.80
C THR A 55 0.34 17.70 48.33
N CYS A 56 1.19 18.12 49.26
CA CYS A 56 2.59 18.39 49.01
C CYS A 56 3.42 18.16 50.27
N PRO A 57 4.49 17.34 50.20
CA PRO A 57 5.64 17.55 51.05
C PRO A 57 6.92 17.76 50.22
N LEU A 58 7.69 18.78 50.59
CA LEU A 58 9.06 18.96 50.11
C LEU A 58 9.98 17.90 50.70
N SER A 59 10.97 17.45 49.93
CA SER A 59 12.28 17.11 50.51
C SER A 59 13.40 17.35 49.51
N THR A 60 14.16 18.41 49.75
CA THR A 60 15.36 18.76 48.97
C THR A 60 16.55 17.90 49.39
N LYS A 61 17.30 17.35 48.43
CA LYS A 61 18.72 17.06 48.62
C LYS A 61 19.53 17.44 47.38
N SER A 62 20.31 18.51 47.52
CA SER A 62 21.33 18.91 46.55
C SER A 62 22.49 17.92 46.58
N GLN A 63 23.03 17.58 45.42
CA GLN A 63 24.42 17.18 45.26
C GLN A 63 24.94 17.65 43.90
N SER A 64 25.61 18.80 43.91
CA SER A 64 26.37 19.30 42.75
C SER A 64 27.69 18.54 42.62
N PHE A 65 28.06 18.12 41.40
CA PHE A 65 29.42 17.67 41.10
C PHE A 65 29.95 18.35 39.83
N ASN A 66 30.80 19.36 40.03
CA ASN A 66 31.56 20.02 38.98
C ASN A 66 32.96 19.41 38.88
N PHE A 67 33.20 18.60 37.85
CA PHE A 67 34.54 18.23 37.36
C PHE A 67 34.39 17.72 35.92
N GLY A 68 35.21 18.13 34.93
CA GLY A 68 36.21 19.19 34.94
C GLY A 68 36.91 19.24 33.58
N THR A 69 37.20 20.44 33.06
CA THR A 69 37.85 20.58 31.74
C THR A 69 39.27 20.02 31.73
N ARG A 70 39.57 19.07 30.85
CA ARG A 70 40.95 18.78 30.41
C ARG A 70 41.09 18.74 28.90
N LEU A 71 41.55 19.87 28.38
CA LEU A 71 42.25 19.98 27.11
C LEU A 71 43.55 19.16 27.18
N LEU A 72 43.82 18.29 26.21
CA LEU A 72 45.18 17.88 25.83
C LEU A 72 45.17 17.35 24.39
N ALA A 73 46.30 17.44 23.69
CA ALA A 73 46.32 17.38 22.23
C ALA A 73 47.52 16.61 21.65
N ARG A 74 47.41 16.33 20.35
CA ARG A 74 48.51 16.30 19.35
C ARG A 74 49.52 15.14 19.40
N LYS A 75 49.31 14.18 18.48
CA LYS A 75 50.26 13.72 17.43
C LYS A 75 49.38 13.06 16.35
N ARG A 76 49.31 13.47 15.07
CA ARG A 76 50.35 13.74 14.04
C ARG A 76 51.31 12.57 13.80
N SER A 77 51.03 11.82 12.74
CA SER A 77 52.02 11.19 11.86
C SER A 77 51.56 11.39 10.40
N THR A 78 52.38 12.08 9.60
CA THR A 78 52.08 12.45 8.20
C THR A 78 53.24 12.04 7.31
N SER A 79 53.03 11.11 6.37
CA SER A 79 53.95 10.75 5.27
C SER A 79 53.45 9.46 4.58
N SER A 80 53.71 9.14 3.31
CA SER A 80 54.10 9.96 2.14
C SER A 80 54.15 9.07 0.88
N LEU A 81 53.66 9.55 -0.26
CA LEU A 81 54.21 9.17 -1.58
C LEU A 81 55.64 9.78 -1.72
N PRO A 82 56.60 9.26 -2.54
CA PRO A 82 56.32 8.67 -3.87
C PRO A 82 57.29 7.56 -4.42
N ASN A 83 56.86 6.88 -5.48
CA ASN A 83 57.54 6.61 -6.79
C ASN A 83 59.03 6.13 -6.91
N ARG A 84 59.27 5.35 -7.99
CA ARG A 84 60.51 5.08 -8.79
C ARG A 84 61.42 3.86 -8.50
N ARG A 85 61.52 3.02 -9.56
CA ARG A 85 62.75 2.35 -10.10
C ARG A 85 63.41 1.29 -9.17
N ARG A 86 64.30 0.35 -9.56
CA ARG A 86 64.90 -0.20 -10.82
C ARG A 86 65.45 -1.62 -10.46
N SER A 87 65.98 -2.52 -11.30
CA SER A 87 66.21 -2.69 -12.75
C SER A 87 66.58 -4.17 -13.03
N SER A 88 66.64 -4.61 -14.31
CA SER A 88 67.44 -5.78 -14.82
C SER A 88 67.06 -7.20 -14.32
N LEU A 89 67.19 -8.29 -15.10
CA LEU A 89 67.79 -8.51 -16.44
C LEU A 89 66.97 -9.54 -17.27
N VAL A 90 67.45 -9.84 -18.48
CA VAL A 90 66.78 -10.45 -19.67
C VAL A 90 67.72 -11.55 -20.25
N PRO A 91 67.36 -12.52 -21.14
CA PRO A 91 66.07 -13.02 -21.68
C PRO A 91 65.86 -14.56 -21.48
N TYR A 92 64.77 -15.13 -22.04
CA TYR A 92 64.90 -16.19 -23.09
C TYR A 92 63.69 -16.14 -24.06
N HIS A 93 63.82 -16.79 -25.22
CA HIS A 93 62.95 -16.74 -26.41
C HIS A 93 61.65 -17.60 -26.29
N PRO A 94 60.54 -17.36 -27.06
CA PRO A 94 60.52 -17.47 -28.54
C PRO A 94 59.63 -16.52 -29.39
N VAL A 95 60.11 -16.32 -30.63
CA VAL A 95 59.39 -16.31 -31.94
C VAL A 95 58.00 -15.62 -32.06
N ALA A 96 58.04 -14.33 -32.41
CA ALA A 96 57.58 -13.71 -33.68
C ALA A 96 56.58 -14.44 -34.62
N VAL A 97 55.75 -13.79 -35.46
CA VAL A 97 55.35 -12.37 -35.69
C VAL A 97 54.01 -12.40 -36.47
N ALA A 98 53.23 -11.32 -36.43
CA ALA A 98 51.90 -11.23 -37.06
C ALA A 98 51.77 -10.06 -38.07
N SER A 99 50.54 -9.77 -38.49
CA SER A 99 50.09 -8.62 -39.32
C SER A 99 50.26 -8.76 -40.85
N ASN A 100 49.53 -8.03 -41.71
CA ASN A 100 48.61 -6.92 -41.45
C ASN A 100 47.43 -6.87 -42.46
N GLY A 101 46.40 -6.07 -42.19
CA GLY A 101 45.18 -5.97 -43.03
C GLY A 101 45.28 -5.02 -44.24
N PRO A 102 44.24 -4.95 -45.11
CA PRO A 102 44.26 -4.19 -46.37
C PRO A 102 43.49 -2.86 -46.35
N GLN A 103 44.00 -1.85 -47.07
CA GLN A 103 43.19 -0.77 -47.67
C GLN A 103 43.66 -0.45 -49.10
N SER A 104 42.77 0.17 -49.87
CA SER A 104 42.75 0.33 -51.34
C SER A 104 43.82 1.25 -51.97
N LEU A 105 44.11 1.08 -53.27
CA LEU A 105 43.72 2.05 -54.34
C LEU A 105 44.04 1.60 -55.80
N HIS A 106 43.55 2.38 -56.79
CA HIS A 106 43.62 2.20 -58.27
C HIS A 106 45.07 2.17 -58.87
N ARG A 107 45.38 1.85 -60.15
CA ARG A 107 44.81 2.34 -61.45
C ARG A 107 45.55 1.75 -62.72
N ARG A 108 44.90 1.70 -63.91
CA ARG A 108 45.43 1.53 -65.33
C ARG A 108 46.32 0.28 -65.63
N LYS A 109 46.11 -0.65 -66.59
CA LYS A 109 45.38 -0.85 -67.90
C LYS A 109 46.24 -0.65 -69.20
N ILE A 110 46.24 -1.66 -70.11
CA ILE A 110 46.67 -1.68 -71.57
C ILE A 110 48.20 -1.91 -71.85
N PRO A 111 48.70 -2.61 -72.92
CA PRO A 111 48.16 -3.64 -73.88
C PRO A 111 49.05 -4.92 -74.14
N ALA A 112 48.51 -5.90 -74.92
CA ALA A 112 49.11 -6.81 -75.97
C ALA A 112 50.47 -7.58 -75.73
N THR A 113 50.76 -8.78 -76.31
CA THR A 113 50.46 -9.32 -77.67
C THR A 113 50.48 -10.87 -77.71
N ASN A 114 49.88 -11.50 -78.75
CA ASN A 114 49.80 -12.97 -79.05
C ASN A 114 51.09 -13.50 -79.76
N PRO A 115 51.25 -14.78 -80.24
CA PRO A 115 50.35 -15.98 -80.36
C PRO A 115 51.07 -17.32 -79.92
N PRO A 116 50.80 -18.58 -80.40
CA PRO A 116 49.73 -19.18 -81.26
C PRO A 116 49.10 -20.55 -80.79
N ARG A 117 48.16 -21.06 -81.63
CA ARG A 117 47.56 -22.42 -81.91
C ARG A 117 48.21 -23.71 -81.31
N THR A 118 47.56 -24.91 -81.19
CA THR A 118 46.37 -25.51 -81.89
C THR A 118 45.74 -26.76 -81.17
N LEU A 119 44.39 -26.89 -81.18
CA LEU A 119 43.49 -28.10 -81.35
C LEU A 119 43.75 -29.48 -80.62
N PRO A 120 42.76 -30.43 -80.57
CA PRO A 120 42.57 -31.35 -79.41
C PRO A 120 42.61 -32.88 -79.71
N SER A 121 42.46 -33.73 -78.67
CA SER A 121 42.08 -35.16 -78.83
C SER A 121 41.38 -35.81 -77.60
N ALA A 122 40.90 -37.03 -77.83
CA ALA A 122 39.95 -37.92 -77.13
C ALA A 122 40.05 -38.21 -75.61
N ARG A 123 38.89 -38.06 -74.94
CA ARG A 123 38.12 -39.09 -74.17
C ARG A 123 38.86 -40.16 -73.34
N THR A 124 38.65 -40.10 -72.02
CA THR A 124 38.52 -41.28 -71.13
C THR A 124 37.56 -40.98 -69.97
N ARG A 125 36.89 -42.00 -69.41
CA ARG A 125 36.10 -41.92 -68.17
C ARG A 125 36.65 -42.92 -67.13
N PRO A 126 36.82 -42.53 -65.87
CA PRO A 126 36.67 -43.39 -64.70
C PRO A 126 35.22 -43.32 -64.17
N ALA A 127 34.92 -44.04 -63.08
CA ALA A 127 33.60 -44.05 -62.46
C ALA A 127 33.36 -42.84 -61.53
N ASP A 128 32.11 -42.40 -61.47
CA ASP A 128 31.61 -41.50 -60.43
C ASP A 128 31.10 -42.33 -59.24
N ASP A 129 31.60 -42.09 -58.03
CA ASP A 129 31.07 -42.70 -56.81
C ASP A 129 29.64 -42.22 -56.53
N LEU A 130 28.74 -43.13 -56.16
CA LEU A 130 27.35 -42.82 -55.84
C LEU A 130 27.19 -42.17 -54.45
N VAL A 131 27.66 -40.92 -54.34
CA VAL A 131 27.40 -40.05 -53.19
C VAL A 131 25.91 -39.72 -53.12
N LEU A 132 25.18 -40.43 -52.26
CA LEU A 132 23.75 -40.18 -52.02
C LEU A 132 23.54 -38.75 -51.47
N PRO A 133 22.44 -38.07 -51.84
CA PRO A 133 22.24 -36.67 -51.47
C PRO A 133 22.02 -36.50 -49.96
N PHE A 134 22.74 -35.54 -49.37
CA PHE A 134 22.67 -35.08 -47.96
C PHE A 134 21.25 -35.04 -47.37
N TRP A 135 20.27 -34.61 -48.18
CA TRP A 135 18.85 -34.52 -47.80
C TRP A 135 18.22 -35.85 -47.39
N GLN A 136 18.66 -36.97 -47.97
CA GLN A 136 18.18 -38.30 -47.61
C GLN A 136 18.87 -38.81 -46.33
N GLN A 137 20.13 -38.43 -46.11
CA GLN A 137 20.93 -38.90 -44.98
C GLN A 137 20.53 -38.23 -43.65
N ASN A 138 20.08 -36.97 -43.66
CA ASN A 138 19.80 -36.22 -42.43
C ASN A 138 18.31 -36.12 -42.04
N TRP A 139 17.39 -36.75 -42.79
CA TRP A 139 15.95 -36.68 -42.48
C TRP A 139 15.61 -37.25 -41.09
N PHE A 140 16.33 -38.29 -40.64
CA PHE A 140 16.12 -38.90 -39.32
C PHE A 140 16.52 -37.97 -38.16
N LEU A 141 17.42 -36.99 -38.39
CA LEU A 141 17.77 -35.99 -37.39
C LEU A 141 16.63 -34.99 -37.18
N LEU A 142 15.89 -34.65 -38.24
CA LEU A 142 14.66 -33.86 -38.14
C LEU A 142 13.58 -34.63 -37.35
N LEU A 143 13.39 -35.92 -37.65
CA LEU A 143 12.48 -36.80 -36.92
C LEU A 143 12.83 -36.88 -35.42
N LEU A 144 14.11 -37.09 -35.11
CA LEU A 144 14.61 -37.18 -33.73
C LEU A 144 14.45 -35.84 -32.99
N PHE A 145 14.71 -34.71 -33.65
CA PHE A 145 14.48 -33.38 -33.08
C PHE A 145 13.00 -33.12 -32.77
N LEU A 146 12.08 -33.49 -33.68
CA LEU A 146 10.64 -33.37 -33.46
C LEU A 146 10.15 -34.28 -32.31
N MET A 147 10.68 -35.50 -32.20
CA MET A 147 10.39 -36.40 -31.08
C MET A 147 10.93 -35.86 -29.75
N ALA A 148 12.15 -35.33 -29.73
CA ALA A 148 12.72 -34.71 -28.53
C ALA A 148 11.92 -33.47 -28.10
N LEU A 149 11.46 -32.65 -29.05
CA LEU A 149 10.61 -31.49 -28.78
C LEU A 149 9.25 -31.89 -28.19
N SER A 150 8.60 -32.95 -28.70
CA SER A 150 7.32 -33.41 -28.15
C SER A 150 7.47 -33.96 -26.73
N LEU A 151 8.54 -34.72 -26.46
CA LEU A 151 8.87 -35.21 -25.12
C LEU A 151 9.22 -34.07 -24.14
N PHE A 152 9.91 -33.02 -24.61
CA PHE A 152 10.22 -31.84 -23.81
C PHE A 152 8.95 -31.03 -23.47
N VAL A 153 8.04 -30.84 -24.42
CA VAL A 153 6.72 -30.21 -24.18
C VAL A 153 5.88 -31.06 -23.22
N LEU A 154 5.88 -32.39 -23.35
CA LEU A 154 5.18 -33.29 -22.42
C LEU A 154 5.79 -33.22 -21.02
N ALA A 155 7.11 -33.18 -20.89
CA ALA A 155 7.79 -33.04 -19.59
C ALA A 155 7.46 -31.69 -18.92
N ILE A 156 7.41 -30.59 -19.69
CA ILE A 156 6.97 -29.28 -19.20
C ILE A 156 5.50 -29.32 -18.77
N PHE A 157 4.62 -29.94 -19.56
CA PHE A 157 3.20 -30.08 -19.22
C PHE A 157 3.00 -30.89 -17.93
N LEU A 158 3.72 -32.01 -17.78
CA LEU A 158 3.68 -32.82 -16.55
C LEU A 158 4.27 -32.06 -15.35
N TYR A 159 5.37 -31.32 -15.53
CA TYR A 159 5.96 -30.48 -14.48
C TYR A 159 4.98 -29.41 -13.98
N PHE A 160 4.33 -28.66 -14.88
CA PHE A 160 3.31 -27.69 -14.49
C PHE A 160 2.04 -28.34 -13.92
N SER A 161 1.66 -29.54 -14.39
CA SER A 161 0.53 -30.30 -13.84
C SER A 161 0.80 -30.77 -12.41
N LEU A 162 2.03 -31.19 -12.11
CA LEU A 162 2.46 -31.61 -10.77
C LEU A 162 2.68 -30.40 -9.83
N GLN A 163 3.12 -29.25 -10.35
CA GLN A 163 3.18 -28.00 -9.56
C GLN A 163 1.80 -27.41 -9.24
N LEU A 164 0.76 -27.74 -10.01
CA LEU A 164 -0.59 -27.20 -9.82
C LEU A 164 -1.27 -27.66 -8.52
N GLU A 165 -0.76 -28.72 -7.88
CA GLU A 165 -1.26 -29.21 -6.59
C GLU A 165 -0.57 -28.52 -5.39
N GLU A 166 0.53 -27.76 -5.61
CA GLU A 166 1.25 -27.03 -4.55
C GLU A 166 1.59 -25.57 -4.92
N GLY A 167 0.55 -24.77 -5.17
CA GLY A 167 0.56 -23.36 -4.74
C GLY A 167 0.89 -22.26 -5.77
N ALA A 168 0.13 -22.13 -6.86
CA ALA A 168 0.02 -20.85 -7.59
C ALA A 168 -1.37 -20.66 -8.24
N PRO A 169 -2.04 -19.50 -8.05
CA PRO A 169 -3.32 -19.23 -8.74
C PRO A 169 -3.09 -18.89 -10.21
N ILE A 170 -3.87 -19.55 -11.08
CA ILE A 170 -3.91 -19.28 -12.53
C ILE A 170 -4.35 -17.81 -12.76
N PRO A 171 -3.73 -17.06 -13.70
CA PRO A 171 -4.15 -15.70 -14.04
C PRO A 171 -5.44 -15.70 -14.90
N THR A 172 -6.56 -16.13 -14.31
CA THR A 172 -7.85 -16.17 -14.99
C THR A 172 -8.35 -14.76 -15.28
N SER A 173 -8.59 -14.46 -16.55
CA SER A 173 -9.09 -13.17 -17.00
C SER A 173 -10.48 -12.87 -16.44
N ALA A 174 -10.55 -11.94 -15.49
CA ALA A 174 -11.77 -11.25 -15.06
C ALA A 174 -12.99 -12.16 -14.76
N VAL A 175 -12.81 -13.22 -13.96
CA VAL A 175 -13.96 -13.81 -13.23
C VAL A 175 -14.49 -12.72 -12.30
N ALA A 176 -15.73 -12.26 -12.55
CA ALA A 176 -16.40 -11.32 -11.65
C ALA A 176 -16.60 -12.00 -10.30
N SER A 177 -15.90 -11.52 -9.25
CA SER A 177 -15.75 -12.33 -8.04
C SER A 177 -17.08 -12.55 -7.31
N GLU A 178 -17.36 -13.81 -6.98
CA GLU A 178 -18.21 -14.19 -5.85
C GLU A 178 -17.52 -13.90 -4.49
N GLY A 179 -16.68 -12.88 -4.43
CA GLY A 179 -16.14 -12.36 -3.18
C GLY A 179 -17.27 -11.89 -2.28
N VAL A 180 -17.17 -12.23 -0.99
CA VAL A 180 -18.11 -11.80 0.05
C VAL A 180 -18.18 -10.27 0.08
N ALA A 181 -19.38 -9.71 0.19
CA ALA A 181 -19.57 -8.27 0.27
C ALA A 181 -19.08 -7.73 1.62
N ILE A 182 -18.37 -6.60 1.58
CA ILE A 182 -17.79 -5.97 2.77
C ILE A 182 -18.76 -4.95 3.32
N SER A 183 -19.09 -5.14 4.61
CA SER A 183 -20.05 -4.35 5.37
C SER A 183 -19.36 -3.58 6.50
N TYR A 184 -19.96 -2.48 6.95
CA TYR A 184 -19.46 -1.76 8.13
C TYR A 184 -19.43 -2.66 9.37
N GLY A 185 -18.39 -2.49 10.20
CA GLY A 185 -18.08 -3.35 11.34
C GLY A 185 -17.31 -4.62 10.98
N THR A 186 -17.13 -4.95 9.70
CA THR A 186 -16.22 -6.01 9.25
C THR A 186 -14.80 -5.75 9.77
N VAL A 187 -14.18 -6.81 10.29
CA VAL A 187 -12.74 -6.87 10.57
C VAL A 187 -12.04 -7.43 9.33
N LEU A 188 -11.00 -6.78 8.82
CA LEU A 188 -10.24 -7.26 7.66
C LEU A 188 -8.75 -6.89 7.74
N LYS A 189 -7.95 -7.52 6.88
CA LYS A 189 -6.58 -7.08 6.60
C LYS A 189 -6.54 -6.47 5.20
N LEU A 190 -5.79 -5.38 5.03
CA LEU A 190 -5.56 -4.78 3.71
C LEU A 190 -4.21 -5.25 3.17
N MET A 191 -4.23 -6.10 2.15
CA MET A 191 -3.04 -6.57 1.46
C MET A 191 -2.68 -5.63 0.32
N HIS A 192 -1.44 -5.14 0.27
CA HIS A 192 -0.92 -4.38 -0.87
C HIS A 192 -0.71 -5.29 -2.07
N GLU A 193 -1.27 -4.93 -3.24
CA GLU A 193 -1.33 -5.82 -4.41
C GLU A 193 0.05 -6.30 -4.88
N ARG A 194 1.04 -5.40 -4.96
CA ARG A 194 2.34 -5.70 -5.57
C ARG A 194 3.29 -6.45 -4.64
N THR A 195 3.33 -6.10 -3.34
CA THR A 195 4.30 -6.70 -2.40
C THR A 195 3.71 -7.79 -1.51
N LYS A 196 2.37 -7.95 -1.49
CA LYS A 196 1.62 -8.87 -0.62
C LYS A 196 1.78 -8.62 0.89
N PHE A 197 2.37 -7.49 1.26
CA PHE A 197 2.46 -7.04 2.66
C PHE A 197 1.10 -6.51 3.12
N ARG A 198 0.77 -6.73 4.40
CA ARG A 198 -0.49 -6.30 5.03
C ARG A 198 -0.30 -4.95 5.72
N LEU A 199 -1.32 -4.09 5.67
CA LEU A 199 -1.35 -2.83 6.40
C LEU A 199 -1.32 -3.11 7.91
N HIS A 200 -0.35 -2.54 8.62
CA HIS A 200 -0.01 -2.91 9.99
C HIS A 200 0.26 -1.66 10.85
N SER A 201 -0.02 -1.73 12.15
CA SER A 201 0.27 -0.66 13.11
C SER A 201 0.68 -1.21 14.48
N HIS A 202 1.64 -0.58 15.14
CA HIS A 202 2.16 -1.01 16.45
C HIS A 202 2.53 0.16 17.35
N GLU A 203 2.78 -0.11 18.64
CA GLU A 203 2.98 0.91 19.69
C GLU A 203 4.38 1.56 19.67
N VAL A 204 4.83 1.94 18.46
CA VAL A 204 6.01 2.75 18.21
C VAL A 204 5.57 4.02 17.46
N PRO A 205 5.92 5.23 17.94
CA PRO A 205 5.74 6.46 17.17
C PRO A 205 6.84 6.64 16.11
N TYR A 206 6.56 7.42 15.07
CA TYR A 206 7.63 7.89 14.19
C TYR A 206 8.61 8.81 14.95
N GLY A 207 9.91 8.67 14.66
CA GLY A 207 10.95 9.60 15.15
C GLY A 207 11.09 10.87 14.29
N SER A 208 10.10 11.15 13.44
CA SER A 208 10.09 12.18 12.40
C SER A 208 8.65 12.58 12.09
N GLY A 209 8.46 13.58 11.21
CA GLY A 209 7.13 13.99 10.77
C GLY A 209 6.28 14.49 11.93
N SER A 210 5.10 13.88 12.12
CA SER A 210 4.18 14.26 13.21
C SER A 210 4.51 13.69 14.58
N GLY A 211 5.37 12.68 14.68
CA GLY A 211 5.57 11.91 15.90
C GLY A 211 4.40 10.99 16.31
N GLN A 212 3.37 10.84 15.47
CA GLN A 212 2.24 9.94 15.73
C GLN A 212 2.62 8.45 15.57
N GLN A 213 1.68 7.55 15.91
CA GLN A 213 1.91 6.10 15.84
C GLN A 213 2.20 5.64 14.41
N SER A 214 3.22 4.79 14.23
CA SER A 214 3.68 4.38 12.91
C SER A 214 2.76 3.35 12.25
N VAL A 215 2.51 3.53 10.95
CA VAL A 215 1.85 2.57 10.06
C VAL A 215 2.86 2.03 9.05
N THR A 216 2.81 0.72 8.78
CA THR A 216 3.79 0.03 7.93
C THR A 216 3.12 -1.07 7.10
N GLY A 217 3.88 -1.65 6.18
CA GLY A 217 3.56 -2.95 5.58
C GLY A 217 4.26 -4.08 6.35
N PHE A 218 3.52 -5.11 6.77
CA PHE A 218 4.06 -6.30 7.43
C PHE A 218 4.01 -7.53 6.49
N PRO A 219 5.06 -8.36 6.40
CA PRO A 219 5.08 -9.51 5.49
C PRO A 219 4.22 -10.69 5.94
N ASN A 220 4.19 -10.98 7.24
CA ASN A 220 3.58 -12.22 7.75
C ASN A 220 2.05 -12.21 7.58
N VAL A 221 1.48 -13.40 7.47
CA VAL A 221 0.02 -13.61 7.38
C VAL A 221 -0.61 -13.49 8.77
N ASP A 222 -0.10 -14.26 9.73
CA ASP A 222 -0.72 -14.48 11.03
C ASP A 222 -0.34 -13.41 12.08
N ASP A 223 -0.62 -12.16 11.72
CA ASP A 223 -0.39 -10.99 12.55
C ASP A 223 -1.70 -10.35 13.01
N SER A 224 -1.92 -10.28 14.33
CA SER A 224 -3.08 -9.61 14.94
C SER A 224 -3.03 -8.09 14.79
N ASN A 225 -1.85 -7.53 14.50
CA ASN A 225 -1.57 -6.10 14.35
C ASN A 225 -1.85 -5.59 12.91
N SER A 226 -2.32 -6.49 12.04
CA SER A 226 -2.74 -6.21 10.66
C SER A 226 -4.27 -6.16 10.50
N TYR A 227 -5.04 -6.28 11.60
CA TYR A 227 -6.51 -6.21 11.57
C TYR A 227 -7.03 -4.78 11.75
N TRP A 228 -7.96 -4.40 10.86
CA TRP A 228 -8.63 -3.12 10.83
C TRP A 228 -10.15 -3.31 10.80
N ILE A 229 -10.88 -2.56 11.62
CA ILE A 229 -12.34 -2.48 11.60
C ILE A 229 -12.74 -1.40 10.61
N VAL A 230 -13.63 -1.72 9.66
CA VAL A 230 -14.22 -0.73 8.77
C VAL A 230 -15.35 0.01 9.50
N ARG A 231 -15.23 1.33 9.64
CA ARG A 231 -16.20 2.18 10.35
C ARG A 231 -16.77 3.25 9.40
N PRO A 232 -18.02 3.69 9.61
CA PRO A 232 -18.56 4.83 8.89
C PRO A 232 -18.03 6.17 9.45
N ILE A 233 -18.36 7.26 8.76
CA ILE A 233 -18.15 8.65 9.23
C ILE A 233 -18.98 8.87 10.52
N PRO A 234 -18.53 9.72 11.48
CA PRO A 234 -19.39 10.15 12.59
C PRO A 234 -20.74 10.69 12.10
N ASP A 235 -21.77 10.54 12.93
CA ASP A 235 -23.13 11.07 12.73
C ASP A 235 -23.86 10.67 11.42
N SER A 236 -23.30 9.71 10.67
CA SER A 236 -23.95 9.13 9.50
C SER A 236 -25.01 8.10 9.88
N SER A 237 -26.00 7.91 9.00
CA SER A 237 -27.10 6.95 9.22
C SER A 237 -26.70 5.48 9.06
N SER A 238 -25.49 5.22 8.53
CA SER A 238 -24.98 3.88 8.20
C SER A 238 -24.75 3.02 9.44
N LYS A 239 -25.21 1.78 9.38
CA LYS A 239 -25.16 0.80 10.46
C LYS A 239 -24.10 -0.27 10.21
N GLN A 240 -23.69 -0.93 11.29
CA GLN A 240 -22.94 -2.19 11.21
C GLN A 240 -23.79 -3.22 10.44
N GLY A 241 -23.20 -3.89 9.46
CA GLY A 241 -23.90 -4.76 8.51
C GLY A 241 -24.38 -4.08 7.22
N ASP A 242 -24.36 -2.74 7.10
CA ASP A 242 -24.66 -2.09 5.82
C ASP A 242 -23.49 -2.30 4.83
N ALA A 243 -23.79 -2.67 3.58
CA ALA A 243 -22.79 -2.84 2.52
C ALA A 243 -22.20 -1.48 2.07
N ILE A 244 -20.96 -1.51 1.55
CA ILE A 244 -20.19 -0.29 1.24
C ILE A 244 -20.08 -0.06 -0.28
N PRO A 245 -20.75 0.95 -0.87
CA PRO A 245 -20.65 1.27 -2.29
C PRO A 245 -19.30 1.89 -2.72
N HIS A 246 -18.99 1.83 -4.02
CA HIS A 246 -17.92 2.62 -4.64
C HIS A 246 -18.08 4.11 -4.33
N GLY A 247 -16.98 4.81 -4.03
CA GLY A 247 -16.94 6.24 -3.82
C GLY A 247 -17.34 6.69 -2.41
N THR A 248 -17.78 5.76 -1.55
CA THR A 248 -18.13 6.02 -0.15
C THR A 248 -16.91 6.40 0.67
N ILE A 249 -17.08 7.28 1.66
CA ILE A 249 -16.02 7.62 2.62
C ILE A 249 -16.16 6.71 3.84
N ILE A 250 -15.03 6.14 4.27
CA ILE A 250 -14.90 5.22 5.40
C ILE A 250 -13.78 5.70 6.33
N ARG A 251 -13.77 5.18 7.55
CA ARG A 251 -12.64 5.22 8.47
C ARG A 251 -12.16 3.80 8.74
N LEU A 252 -10.88 3.62 9.02
CA LEU A 252 -10.27 2.34 9.38
C LEU A 252 -9.68 2.43 10.78
N GLN A 253 -10.17 1.59 11.69
CA GLN A 253 -9.74 1.57 13.09
C GLN A 253 -8.83 0.36 13.33
N HIS A 254 -7.59 0.56 13.77
CA HIS A 254 -6.65 -0.52 14.05
C HIS A 254 -7.04 -1.26 15.35
N MET A 255 -7.21 -2.59 15.27
CA MET A 255 -7.86 -3.36 16.34
C MET A 255 -7.16 -3.36 17.70
N ARG A 256 -5.81 -3.40 17.76
CA ARG A 256 -5.13 -3.41 19.07
C ARG A 256 -5.12 -2.02 19.73
N THR A 257 -4.86 -0.95 18.98
CA THR A 257 -4.61 0.38 19.56
C THR A 257 -5.81 1.30 19.53
N GLN A 258 -6.92 0.86 18.92
CA GLN A 258 -8.16 1.63 18.67
C GLN A 258 -7.97 2.97 17.93
N LYS A 259 -6.78 3.17 17.34
CA LYS A 259 -6.41 4.37 16.58
C LYS A 259 -6.92 4.31 15.15
N TRP A 260 -7.14 5.47 14.57
CA TRP A 260 -7.62 5.65 13.21
C TRP A 260 -6.46 5.71 12.22
N LEU A 261 -6.62 5.14 11.04
CA LEU A 261 -5.70 5.36 9.91
C LEU A 261 -5.80 6.83 9.48
N HIS A 262 -4.72 7.58 9.65
CA HIS A 262 -4.71 9.04 9.56
C HIS A 262 -3.67 9.54 8.54
N SER A 263 -3.93 10.65 7.85
CA SER A 263 -2.94 11.31 6.98
C SER A 263 -3.06 12.84 6.98
N HIS A 264 -1.91 13.50 6.84
CA HIS A 264 -1.76 14.94 7.01
C HIS A 264 -0.60 15.49 6.18
N LEU A 265 -0.35 16.79 6.25
CA LEU A 265 0.71 17.49 5.50
C LEU A 265 2.12 17.35 6.12
N HIS A 266 2.44 16.19 6.69
CA HIS A 266 3.80 15.83 7.14
C HIS A 266 4.51 14.97 6.08
N ALA A 267 5.84 14.99 6.09
CA ALA A 267 6.68 14.21 5.18
C ALA A 267 6.93 12.78 5.71
N SER A 268 6.73 11.76 4.89
CA SER A 268 6.84 10.36 5.28
C SER A 268 8.30 9.92 5.55
N PRO A 269 8.58 9.00 6.48
CA PRO A 269 9.92 8.84 7.08
C PRO A 269 11.05 8.34 6.16
N ILE A 270 10.76 7.68 5.03
CA ILE A 270 11.79 7.15 4.11
C ILE A 270 11.69 7.80 2.72
N SER A 271 10.48 8.11 2.24
CA SER A 271 10.28 8.64 0.89
C SER A 271 9.90 10.12 0.81
N GLY A 272 9.59 10.79 1.92
CA GLY A 272 9.20 12.21 1.92
C GLY A 272 7.88 12.50 1.19
N ASN A 273 7.03 11.48 1.01
CA ASN A 273 5.67 11.62 0.51
C ASN A 273 4.74 12.12 1.63
N LEU A 274 3.41 12.06 1.47
CA LEU A 274 2.51 12.35 2.59
C LEU A 274 2.65 11.26 3.66
N GLU A 275 2.81 11.64 4.92
CA GLU A 275 2.83 10.70 6.03
C GLU A 275 1.44 10.06 6.22
N VAL A 276 1.45 8.75 6.51
CA VAL A 276 0.28 7.98 6.94
C VAL A 276 0.61 7.37 8.29
N SER A 277 -0.32 7.45 9.23
CA SER A 277 -0.05 7.24 10.66
C SER A 277 -1.30 6.71 11.37
N CYS A 278 -1.18 6.45 12.67
CA CYS A 278 -2.30 6.09 13.54
C CYS A 278 -2.58 7.19 14.57
N PHE A 279 -3.76 7.80 14.49
CA PHE A 279 -4.16 8.95 15.33
C PHE A 279 -5.32 8.64 16.28
N GLY A 280 -5.54 9.54 17.26
CA GLY A 280 -6.75 9.56 18.08
C GLY A 280 -7.03 8.29 18.89
N GLY A 281 -8.29 7.89 18.93
CA GLY A 281 -8.85 6.75 19.67
C GLY A 281 -10.39 6.72 19.53
N ASP A 282 -11.10 5.84 20.25
CA ASP A 282 -12.56 5.66 20.09
C ASP A 282 -13.38 6.96 20.14
N GLY A 283 -13.01 7.89 21.03
CA GLY A 283 -13.65 9.20 21.19
C GLY A 283 -12.88 10.39 20.57
N GLN A 284 -11.83 10.14 19.79
CA GLN A 284 -11.00 11.17 19.16
C GLN A 284 -10.75 10.80 17.69
N SER A 285 -11.43 11.49 16.78
CA SER A 285 -11.35 11.29 15.34
C SER A 285 -11.68 12.60 14.63
N ASP A 286 -11.03 12.88 13.50
CA ASP A 286 -11.20 14.11 12.72
C ASP A 286 -11.28 13.85 11.19
N THR A 287 -11.14 14.89 10.37
CA THR A 287 -11.20 14.77 8.90
C THR A 287 -9.98 14.08 8.29
N GLY A 288 -8.84 14.08 8.99
CA GLY A 288 -7.61 13.37 8.63
C GLY A 288 -7.71 11.84 8.70
N ASP A 289 -8.79 11.32 9.30
CA ASP A 289 -9.11 9.89 9.36
C ASP A 289 -9.97 9.40 8.18
N LEU A 290 -10.38 10.31 7.27
CA LEU A 290 -11.38 10.03 6.25
C LEU A 290 -10.76 9.53 4.94
N TRP A 291 -11.12 8.32 4.54
CA TRP A 291 -10.65 7.69 3.30
C TRP A 291 -11.81 7.40 2.38
N ARG A 292 -11.79 7.97 1.17
CA ARG A 292 -12.70 7.60 0.09
C ARG A 292 -12.27 6.27 -0.51
N LEU A 293 -13.18 5.30 -0.54
CA LEU A 293 -13.01 4.04 -1.24
C LEU A 293 -13.21 4.24 -2.75
N GLU A 294 -12.18 3.96 -3.55
CA GLU A 294 -12.29 3.88 -5.00
C GLU A 294 -12.07 2.42 -5.43
N ILE A 295 -13.13 1.75 -5.90
CA ILE A 295 -13.04 0.39 -6.45
C ILE A 295 -12.55 0.48 -7.90
N GLU A 296 -11.52 -0.29 -8.26
CA GLU A 296 -10.99 -0.29 -9.62
C GLU A 296 -11.75 -1.30 -10.51
N GLY A 297 -12.21 -0.85 -11.68
CA GLY A 297 -13.11 -1.62 -12.55
C GLY A 297 -14.60 -1.35 -12.25
N ASN A 298 -15.49 -2.23 -12.72
CA ASN A 298 -16.93 -2.01 -12.73
C ASN A 298 -17.66 -2.40 -11.41
N GLY A 299 -16.93 -2.56 -10.30
CA GLY A 299 -17.49 -2.95 -9.01
C GLY A 299 -18.31 -1.85 -8.35
N LYS A 300 -19.61 -2.10 -8.12
CA LYS A 300 -20.53 -1.15 -7.45
C LYS A 300 -20.45 -1.18 -5.92
N ILE A 301 -20.15 -2.34 -5.35
CA ILE A 301 -20.09 -2.62 -3.91
C ILE A 301 -18.73 -3.26 -3.62
N TRP A 302 -18.15 -2.93 -2.46
CA TRP A 302 -16.88 -3.48 -2.01
C TRP A 302 -17.01 -4.97 -1.70
N LYS A 303 -16.10 -5.78 -2.25
CA LYS A 303 -15.99 -7.22 -2.00
C LYS A 303 -14.59 -7.60 -1.51
N GLN A 304 -14.50 -8.75 -0.85
CA GLN A 304 -13.25 -9.46 -0.64
C GLN A 304 -12.51 -9.67 -1.99
N ASP A 305 -11.17 -9.64 -1.93
CA ASP A 305 -10.24 -9.87 -3.06
C ASP A 305 -10.45 -8.96 -4.27
N GLN A 306 -11.20 -7.87 -4.08
CA GLN A 306 -11.43 -6.83 -5.07
C GLN A 306 -10.31 -5.79 -5.01
N ARG A 307 -9.84 -5.35 -6.18
CA ARG A 307 -8.81 -4.31 -6.34
C ARG A 307 -9.41 -2.96 -5.99
N ILE A 308 -8.89 -2.31 -4.94
CA ILE A 308 -9.35 -1.02 -4.45
C ILE A 308 -8.21 -0.04 -4.26
N ARG A 309 -8.55 1.23 -4.12
CA ARG A 309 -7.70 2.29 -3.59
C ARG A 309 -8.43 2.97 -2.43
N LEU A 310 -7.65 3.45 -1.47
CA LEU A 310 -8.13 4.32 -0.41
C LEU A 310 -7.50 5.69 -0.64
N LYS A 311 -8.32 6.71 -0.86
CA LYS A 311 -7.89 8.08 -1.12
C LYS A 311 -8.22 8.95 0.07
N HIS A 312 -7.20 9.48 0.73
CA HIS A 312 -7.39 10.40 1.84
C HIS A 312 -8.14 11.65 1.36
N VAL A 313 -9.15 12.08 2.11
CA VAL A 313 -10.05 13.16 1.69
C VAL A 313 -9.33 14.51 1.64
N ASP A 314 -8.63 14.90 2.72
CA ASP A 314 -8.10 16.26 2.84
C ASP A 314 -6.81 16.49 2.04
N THR A 315 -5.92 15.49 1.96
CA THR A 315 -4.63 15.63 1.26
C THR A 315 -4.66 15.13 -0.19
N LEU A 316 -5.76 14.47 -0.60
CA LEU A 316 -5.99 13.80 -1.88
C LEU A 316 -4.96 12.68 -2.22
N GLY A 317 -4.18 12.23 -1.24
CA GLY A 317 -3.22 11.14 -1.39
C GLY A 317 -3.88 9.77 -1.37
N TYR A 318 -3.58 8.91 -2.34
CA TYR A 318 -3.91 7.48 -2.26
C TYR A 318 -2.94 6.76 -1.32
N LEU A 319 -3.48 5.89 -0.46
CA LEU A 319 -2.71 4.99 0.40
C LEU A 319 -1.79 4.13 -0.44
N HIS A 320 -0.48 4.22 -0.20
CA HIS A 320 0.58 3.70 -1.07
C HIS A 320 1.59 2.90 -0.25
N SER A 321 2.11 1.81 -0.82
CA SER A 321 3.17 1.00 -0.22
C SER A 321 4.17 0.55 -1.29
N HIS A 322 5.43 0.37 -0.90
CA HIS A 322 6.51 0.09 -1.84
C HIS A 322 7.70 -0.56 -1.14
N ASP A 323 8.65 -1.11 -1.92
CA ASP A 323 9.76 -1.88 -1.36
C ASP A 323 10.90 -1.04 -0.75
N LYS A 324 10.55 0.07 -0.09
CA LYS A 324 11.43 0.77 0.86
C LYS A 324 11.11 0.25 2.25
N LYS A 325 12.12 -0.30 2.92
CA LYS A 325 11.97 -0.98 4.21
C LYS A 325 12.72 -0.23 5.32
N TYR A 326 12.18 -0.28 6.54
CA TYR A 326 12.89 0.19 7.73
C TYR A 326 14.07 -0.75 8.05
N THR A 327 15.17 -0.18 8.55
CA THR A 327 16.46 -0.88 8.71
C THR A 327 16.91 -1.04 10.17
N ARG A 328 16.15 -0.50 11.13
CA ARG A 328 16.45 -0.54 12.58
C ARG A 328 15.22 -0.98 13.36
N ILE A 329 14.51 -0.04 13.98
CA ILE A 329 13.18 -0.26 14.54
C ILE A 329 12.24 -0.63 13.38
N ALA A 330 11.28 -1.54 13.60
CA ALA A 330 10.43 -2.11 12.56
C ALA A 330 11.22 -2.74 11.38
N GLY A 331 12.42 -3.28 11.63
CA GLY A 331 13.31 -3.83 10.61
C GLY A 331 12.63 -4.81 9.65
N GLY A 332 12.74 -4.54 8.34
CA GLY A 332 12.14 -5.35 7.27
C GLY A 332 10.70 -5.00 6.89
N GLN A 333 9.99 -4.22 7.72
CA GLN A 333 8.65 -3.70 7.39
C GLN A 333 8.75 -2.61 6.31
N GLN A 334 7.74 -2.48 5.45
CA GLN A 334 7.69 -1.48 4.36
C GLN A 334 7.12 -0.13 4.81
N GLU A 335 7.57 0.97 4.19
CA GLU A 335 6.96 2.30 4.36
C GLU A 335 5.59 2.37 3.68
N VAL A 336 4.58 2.75 4.45
CA VAL A 336 3.26 3.18 3.95
C VAL A 336 3.21 4.70 3.96
N CYS A 337 2.71 5.29 2.87
CA CYS A 337 2.63 6.74 2.68
C CYS A 337 1.44 7.12 1.78
N GLY A 338 1.22 8.41 1.55
CA GLY A 338 0.19 8.92 0.65
C GLY A 338 0.80 9.55 -0.60
N ILE A 339 0.35 9.13 -1.79
CA ILE A 339 0.78 9.69 -3.08
C ILE A 339 -0.45 10.12 -3.89
N ARG A 340 -0.45 11.35 -4.43
CA ARG A 340 -1.61 11.95 -5.12
C ARG A 340 -1.89 11.38 -6.53
N GLU A 341 -0.98 10.59 -7.08
CA GLU A 341 -1.07 9.96 -8.40
C GLU A 341 -1.56 8.51 -8.29
N LYS A 342 -2.42 8.05 -9.21
CA LYS A 342 -2.73 6.61 -9.33
C LYS A 342 -1.54 5.86 -9.94
N LYS A 343 -1.15 4.76 -9.29
CA LYS A 343 0.01 3.90 -9.60
C LYS A 343 -0.40 2.41 -9.44
N PRO A 344 0.42 1.43 -9.81
CA PRO A 344 0.25 0.05 -9.33
C PRO A 344 0.45 -0.06 -7.81
N ASP A 345 1.26 0.83 -7.22
CA ASP A 345 1.76 0.78 -5.84
C ASP A 345 0.79 1.35 -4.78
N ASN A 346 -0.41 1.73 -5.22
CA ASN A 346 -1.52 2.15 -4.36
C ASN A 346 -2.81 1.43 -4.78
N ILE A 347 -2.68 0.12 -5.01
CA ILE A 347 -3.77 -0.85 -5.16
C ILE A 347 -3.70 -1.82 -3.98
N TRP A 348 -4.83 -2.01 -3.31
CA TRP A 348 -4.98 -2.88 -2.15
C TRP A 348 -6.13 -3.87 -2.39
N LEU A 349 -6.11 -4.97 -1.66
CA LEU A 349 -7.16 -5.97 -1.62
C LEU A 349 -7.57 -6.19 -0.16
N ALA A 350 -8.87 -6.36 0.08
CA ALA A 350 -9.36 -6.82 1.36
C ALA A 350 -9.24 -8.35 1.43
N ALA A 351 -8.50 -8.85 2.42
CA ALA A 351 -8.22 -10.27 2.61
C ALA A 351 -8.35 -10.65 4.09
N GLU A 352 -8.45 -11.96 4.35
CA GLU A 352 -8.33 -12.56 5.71
C GLU A 352 -9.26 -11.90 6.76
N GLY A 353 -10.47 -11.52 6.34
CA GLY A 353 -11.44 -10.81 7.17
C GLY A 353 -12.55 -11.68 7.76
N VAL A 354 -13.14 -11.18 8.84
CA VAL A 354 -14.40 -11.66 9.43
C VAL A 354 -15.51 -10.72 8.95
N TYR A 355 -16.16 -11.10 7.87
CA TYR A 355 -17.22 -10.33 7.22
C TYR A 355 -18.54 -10.50 7.96
N LEU A 356 -19.20 -9.37 8.27
CA LEU A 356 -20.53 -9.40 8.88
C LEU A 356 -21.60 -9.55 7.79
N PRO A 357 -22.67 -10.34 8.03
CA PRO A 357 -23.75 -10.51 7.07
C PRO A 357 -24.35 -9.15 6.69
N VAL A 358 -24.63 -8.96 5.39
CA VAL A 358 -25.21 -7.72 4.89
C VAL A 358 -26.69 -7.65 5.29
N HIS A 359 -27.10 -6.57 5.96
CA HIS A 359 -28.51 -6.33 6.21
C HIS A 359 -29.21 -5.88 4.91
N GLY A 360 -30.17 -6.69 4.45
CA GLY A 360 -30.99 -6.38 3.27
C GLY A 360 -30.54 -7.03 1.95
N SER A 361 -29.90 -8.21 2.02
CA SER A 361 -29.69 -9.11 0.88
C SER A 361 -30.97 -9.85 0.48
#